data_AF-A0A4R8FT09-F1
#
_entry.id   AF-A0A4R8FT09-F1
#
_cell.length_a   1.000
_cell.length_b   1.000
_cell.length_c   1.000
_cell.angle_alpha   90.00
_cell.angle_beta   90.00
_cell.angle_gamma   90.00
#
_symmetry.space_group_name_H-M   'P 1'
#
loop_
_entity.id
_entity.type
_entity.pdbx_description
1 polymer ?
#
loop_
_entity_poly.entity_id
_entity_poly.type
_entity_poly.pdbx_seq_one_letter_code
_entity_poly.pdbx_strand_id
1 'polypeptide(L)' 'MSAADSRALYVCRHCQCMVYMDALTPIKPPCPTCLAIDYDAVNVPAYTQASQAITYMLTSIKTSWQQGAH' A
#
# COMPACT_ATOMS: atom_id res chain seq x y z
N MET A 1 24.19 -2.26 1.64
CA MET A 1 22.73 -1.99 1.63
C MET A 1 22.06 -3.08 0.82
N SER A 2 21.19 -3.88 1.45
CA SER A 2 20.44 -4.94 0.75
C SER A 2 19.50 -4.30 -0.26
N ALA A 3 19.60 -4.68 -1.53
CA ALA A 3 18.85 -4.17 -2.67
C ALA A 3 17.34 -4.53 -2.66
N ALA A 4 16.71 -4.56 -1.48
CA ALA A 4 15.43 -5.22 -1.26
C ALA A 4 14.20 -4.32 -1.46
N ASP A 5 14.29 -2.98 -1.42
CA ASP A 5 13.09 -2.16 -1.20
C ASP A 5 13.01 -0.86 -2.02
N SER A 6 13.49 -0.85 -3.27
CA SER A 6 13.25 0.30 -4.17
C SER A 6 12.05 0.08 -5.10
N ARG A 7 11.10 -0.80 -4.76
CA ARG A 7 9.90 -1.02 -5.58
C ARG A 7 8.78 -0.11 -5.09
N ALA A 8 8.26 0.73 -5.98
CA ALA A 8 7.12 1.59 -5.73
C ALA A 8 5.89 1.12 -6.51
N LEU A 9 4.71 1.32 -5.94
CA LEU A 9 3.44 1.03 -6.59
C LEU A 9 2.99 2.24 -7.41
N TYR A 10 2.60 1.98 -8.65
CA TYR A 10 2.02 2.99 -9.54
C TYR A 10 0.66 2.52 -10.06
N VAL A 11 -0.22 3.46 -10.36
CA VAL A 11 -1.51 3.23 -11.00
C VAL A 11 -1.57 3.93 -12.35
N CYS A 12 -1.95 3.21 -13.40
CA CYS A 12 -2.15 3.81 -14.72
C CYS A 12 -3.41 4.68 -14.72
N ARG A 13 -3.33 5.93 -15.17
CA ARG A 13 -4.49 6.83 -15.20
C ARG A 13 -5.52 6.49 -16.28
N HIS A 14 -5.13 5.75 -17.32
CA HIS A 14 -6.04 5.34 -18.40
C HIS A 14 -6.93 4.14 -18.03
N CYS A 15 -6.32 3.06 -17.52
CA CYS A 15 -7.04 1.81 -17.27
C CYS A 15 -7.10 1.40 -15.80
N GLN A 16 -6.57 2.23 -14.89
CA GLN A 16 -6.49 1.96 -13.44
C GLN A 16 -5.75 0.67 -13.06
N CYS A 17 -4.94 0.13 -13.97
CA CYS A 17 -4.07 -1.01 -13.68
C CYS A 17 -2.97 -0.61 -12.70
N MET A 18 -2.79 -1.40 -11.63
CA MET A 18 -1.74 -1.22 -10.63
C MET A 18 -0.52 -2.07 -10.98
N VAL A 19 0.67 -1.46 -10.95
CA VAL A 19 1.93 -2.10 -11.33
C VAL A 19 3.05 -1.68 -10.39
N TYR A 20 3.82 -2.67 -9.93
CA TYR A 20 5.04 -2.44 -9.15
C TYR A 20 6.22 -2.22 -10.09
N MET A 21 6.86 -1.07 -9.97
CA MET A 21 8.06 -0.71 -10.75
C MET A 21 9.19 -0.32 -9.81
N ASP A 22 10.42 -0.40 -10.30
CA ASP A 22 11.55 0.15 -9.58
C ASP A 22 11.46 1.69 -9.54
N ALA A 23 11.63 2.27 -8.36
CA ALA A 23 11.50 3.70 -8.14
C ALA A 23 12.70 4.47 -8.72
N LEU A 24 13.86 3.81 -8.87
CA LEU A 24 15.10 4.41 -9.33
C LEU A 24 15.28 4.31 -10.84
N THR A 25 14.42 3.55 -11.54
CA THR A 25 14.52 3.47 -13.00
C THR A 25 14.04 4.78 -13.64
N PRO A 26 14.91 5.50 -14.37
CA PRO A 26 14.56 6.78 -14.98
C PRO A 26 13.55 6.64 -16.12
N ILE A 27 13.50 5.45 -16.75
CA ILE A 27 12.58 5.15 -17.84
C ILE A 27 11.58 4.12 -17.32
N LYS A 28 10.31 4.54 -17.18
CA LYS A 28 9.21 3.67 -16.80
C LYS A 28 8.66 2.93 -18.04
N PRO A 29 8.44 1.61 -17.98
CA PRO A 29 7.83 0.87 -19.08
C PRO A 29 6.36 1.28 -19.28
N PRO A 30 5.81 1.09 -20.50
CA PRO A 30 4.40 1.33 -20.78
C PRO A 30 3.49 0.37 -20.00
N CYS A 31 2.24 0.77 -19.79
CA CYS A 31 1.24 -0.02 -19.08
C CYS A 31 1.06 -1.38 -19.74
N PRO A 32 1.16 -2.49 -19.01
CA PRO A 32 1.02 -3.83 -19.60
C PRO A 32 -0.38 -4.11 -20.14
N THR A 33 -1.38 -3.31 -19.75
CA THR A 33 -2.78 -3.49 -20.18
C THR A 33 -3.17 -2.58 -21.34
N CYS A 34 -2.87 -1.28 -21.25
CA CYS A 34 -3.33 -0.28 -22.23
C CYS A 34 -2.19 0.42 -22.99
N LEU A 35 -0.94 0.05 -22.71
CA LEU A 35 0.29 0.61 -23.31
C LEU A 35 0.50 2.12 -23.09
N ALA A 36 -0.35 2.78 -22.31
CA ALA A 36 -0.16 4.17 -21.91
C ALA A 36 1.02 4.32 -20.95
N ILE A 37 1.68 5.49 -20.96
CA ILE A 37 2.82 5.82 -20.09
C ILE A 37 2.45 6.76 -18.94
N ASP A 38 1.16 7.04 -18.79
CA ASP A 38 0.63 7.96 -17.78
C ASP A 38 0.31 7.21 -16.48
N TYR A 39 1.09 7.48 -15.44
CA TYR A 39 1.03 6.80 -14.15
C TYR A 39 1.02 7.79 -12.98
N ASP A 40 0.29 7.42 -11.94
CA ASP A 40 0.28 8.10 -10.64
C ASP A 40 0.99 7.23 -9.58
N ALA A 41 1.75 7.86 -8.68
CA ALA A 41 2.49 7.14 -7.65
C ALA A 41 1.56 6.87 -6.44
N VAL A 42 1.44 5.61 -6.05
CA VAL A 42 0.61 5.24 -4.91
C VAL A 42 1.49 5.17 -3.66
N ASN A 43 1.19 6.03 -2.68
CA ASN A 43 1.82 5.94 -1.38
C ASN A 43 1.16 4.80 -0.58
N VAL A 44 1.86 3.66 -0.48
CA VAL A 44 1.41 2.53 0.33
C VAL A 44 1.98 2.70 1.74
N PRO A 45 1.15 2.95 2.77
CA PRO A 45 1.65 3.05 4.14
C PRO A 45 2.29 1.73 4.55
N ALA A 46 3.46 1.79 5.19
CA ALA A 46 4.16 0.60 5.67
C ALA A 46 3.25 -0.21 6.60
N TYR A 47 3.18 -1.53 6.38
CA TYR A 47 2.34 -2.49 7.13
C TYR A 47 2.49 -2.42 8.65
N THR A 48 3.59 -1.86 9.16
CA THR A 48 3.83 -1.64 10.60
C THR A 48 2.79 -0.72 11.24
N GLN A 49 2.21 0.22 10.51
CA GLN A 49 1.08 1.03 11.02
C GLN A 49 -0.26 0.30 10.92
N ALA A 50 -0.45 -0.54 9.90
CA ALA A 50 -1.69 -1.30 9.73
C ALA A 50 -1.86 -2.36 10.84
N SER A 51 -0.79 -3.07 11.19
CA SER A 51 -0.83 -4.04 12.30
C SER A 51 -1.10 -3.36 13.64
N GLN A 52 -0.45 -2.22 13.93
CA GLN A 52 -0.71 -1.45 15.14
C GLN A 52 -2.16 -0.92 15.20
N ALA A 53 -2.69 -0.41 14.09
CA ALA A 53 -4.08 0.04 14.02
C ALA A 53 -5.09 -1.09 14.25
N ILE A 54 -4.84 -2.27 13.66
CA ILE A 54 -5.67 -3.47 13.88
C ILE A 54 -5.58 -3.93 15.34
N THR A 55 -4.38 -4.00 15.92
CA THR A 55 -4.18 -4.35 17.33
C THR A 55 -4.95 -3.40 18.24
N TYR A 56 -4.84 -2.07 18.03
CA TYR A 56 -5.54 -1.06 18.81
C TYR A 56 -7.07 -1.25 18.73
N MET A 57 -7.62 -1.45 17.54
CA MET A 57 -9.06 -1.70 17.37
C MET A 57 -9.52 -2.98 18.09
N LEU A 58 -8.76 -4.07 17.97
CA LEU A 58 -9.08 -5.35 18.62
C LEU A 58 -8.97 -5.29 20.15
N THR A 59 -7.99 -4.57 20.70
CA THR A 59 -7.86 -4.40 22.17
C THR A 59 -8.97 -3.52 22.73
N SER A 60 -9.39 -2.49 22.00
CA SER A 60 -10.49 -1.60 22.40
C SER A 60 -11.83 -2.32 22.51
N ILE A 61 -12.09 -3.26 21.61
CA ILE A 61 -13.31 -4.09 21.64
C ILE A 61 -13.33 -4.97 22.89
N LYS A 62 -12.19 -5.53 23.31
CA LYS A 62 -12.10 -6.40 24.49
C LYS A 62 -12.48 -5.69 25.79
N THR A 63 -12.14 -4.41 25.92
CA THR A 63 -12.45 -3.61 27.13
C THR A 63 -13.95 -3.29 27.29
N SER A 64 -14.69 -3.19 26.19
CA SER A 64 -16.13 -2.87 26.25
C SER A 64 -16.99 -4.02 26.79
N TRP A 65 -16.56 -5.27 26.63
CA TRP A 65 -17.29 -6.44 27.14
C TRP A 65 -17.10 -6.67 28.65
N GLN A 66 -16.04 -6.13 29.25
CA GLN A 66 -15.74 -6.30 30.68
C GLN A 66 -16.47 -5.28 31.58
N GLN A 67 -17.07 -4.23 31.00
CA GLN A 67 -17.78 -3.18 31.75
C GLN A 67 -19.30 -3.39 31.83
N GLY A 68 -19.83 -4.47 31.27
CA GLY A 68 -21.27 -4.79 31.24
C GLY A 68 -21.73 -5.87 32.24
N ALA A 69 -20.90 -6.22 33.24
CA ALA A 69 -21.25 -7.17 34.29
C ALA A 69 -21.39 -6.47 35.65
N HIS A 70 -22.40 -5.61 35.79
CA HIS A 70 -22.93 -5.15 37.06
C HIS A 70 -24.44 -4.96 36.96
#